data_AF-A0A970DGV2-F1
#
_entry.id   AF-A0A970DGV2-F1
#
_cell.length_a   1.000
_cell.length_b   1.000
_cell.length_c   1.000
_cell.angle_alpha   90.00
_cell.angle_beta   90.00
_cell.angle_gamma   90.00
#
_symmetry.space_group_name_H-M   'P 1'
#
loop_
_entity.id
_entity.type
_entity.pdbx_description
1 polymer ?
#
loop_
_entity_poly.entity_id
_entity_poly.type
_entity_poly.pdbx_seq_one_letter_code
_entity_poly.pdbx_strand_id
1 'polypeptide(L)'
;MSERLNLSALADMNRWCSACERQHSVPIKKIFSGPGVVKELTTILEDFPAKNVFLIGDHHTMPLAHDAVFEMLHQAGCRIDELVFDRKEHYILNEELIGAALIRMPLDTQLIVTIGSGTMNDLSRVVSVHCGIPYIIIGTAPSMDGYASLTSAVVMDGQKRSVVLGTPYGILADTDLMITAPDRMLAAGVGDILGKHVAIADWRLSHRETGEVYCPEIAGMIKQACRRTEEQYLQVVKRNSQAIWDMADTLILSGIAISMNGNSRPASGSEHQLAHHWETVFANQGGDCPLHGNLVGFGTIVALRMYEMAQQDFGLDAGYTLPAPDAIGQILKALGDFSNPEILGITPELFRESFYHGVSLNGRYTLLTHLDKMGKLDTYVERLTQEFFGK
;
A
#
# COMPACT_ATOMS: atom_id res chain seq x y z
N MET A 1 16.99 13.80 17.53
CA MET A 1 16.91 12.84 16.40
C MET A 1 16.15 11.62 16.90
N SER A 2 15.01 11.28 16.32
CA SER A 2 14.30 10.05 16.69
C SER A 2 15.12 8.84 16.22
N GLU A 3 15.16 7.78 17.04
CA GLU A 3 15.81 6.52 16.69
C GLU A 3 15.14 5.92 15.44
N ARG A 4 15.90 5.50 14.42
CA ARG A 4 15.34 5.00 13.13
C ARG A 4 14.53 3.72 13.31
N LEU A 5 13.57 3.49 12.41
CA LEU A 5 12.84 2.22 12.37
C LEU A 5 13.82 1.11 11.94
N ASN A 6 14.03 0.13 12.80
CA ASN A 6 14.85 -1.02 12.48
C ASN A 6 13.98 -2.12 11.86
N LEU A 7 13.69 -2.00 10.56
CA LEU A 7 12.83 -2.95 9.84
C LEU A 7 13.44 -4.35 9.75
N SER A 8 14.77 -4.46 9.66
CA SER A 8 15.45 -5.77 9.60
C SER A 8 15.28 -6.57 10.89
N ALA A 9 15.13 -5.90 12.05
CA ALA A 9 14.82 -6.57 13.32
C ALA A 9 13.40 -7.17 13.38
N LEU A 10 12.52 -6.81 12.44
CA LEU A 10 11.18 -7.39 12.31
C LEU A 10 11.13 -8.55 11.30
N ALA A 11 12.20 -8.77 10.53
CA ALA A 11 12.28 -9.86 9.57
C ALA A 11 12.30 -11.23 10.28
N ASP A 12 11.64 -12.22 9.67
CA ASP A 12 11.43 -13.58 10.17
C ASP A 12 10.89 -13.66 11.61
N MET A 13 10.22 -12.60 12.07
CA MET A 13 9.73 -12.51 13.43
C MET A 13 8.54 -13.45 13.61
N ASN A 14 8.56 -14.25 14.67
CA ASN A 14 7.39 -15.00 15.13
C ASN A 14 7.26 -14.82 16.65
N ARG A 15 6.24 -14.10 17.11
CA ARG A 15 6.08 -13.76 18.54
C ARG A 15 4.64 -13.86 19.01
N TRP A 16 4.46 -14.31 20.25
CA TRP A 16 3.20 -14.16 20.96
C TRP A 16 3.02 -12.72 21.43
N CYS A 17 1.86 -12.12 21.17
CA CYS A 17 1.51 -10.79 21.64
C CYS A 17 0.55 -10.91 22.83
N SER A 18 1.02 -10.54 24.02
CA SER A 18 0.19 -10.55 25.24
C SER A 18 -0.95 -9.52 25.18
N ALA A 19 -0.81 -8.44 24.41
CA ALA A 19 -1.80 -7.39 24.34
C ALA A 19 -3.07 -7.76 23.54
N CYS A 20 -3.01 -8.79 22.69
CA CYS A 20 -4.17 -9.27 21.93
C CYS A 20 -4.34 -10.79 21.91
N GLU A 21 -3.50 -11.49 22.68
CA GLU A 21 -3.52 -12.95 22.84
C GLU A 21 -3.47 -13.72 21.50
N ARG A 22 -2.63 -13.23 20.58
CA ARG A 22 -2.43 -13.82 19.26
C ARG A 22 -0.96 -13.97 18.92
N GLN A 23 -0.68 -14.92 18.05
CA GLN A 23 0.61 -15.04 17.39
C GLN A 23 0.71 -14.02 16.26
N HIS A 24 1.78 -13.23 16.24
CA HIS A 24 2.13 -12.36 15.12
C HIS A 24 3.35 -12.92 14.40
N SER A 25 3.28 -12.96 13.08
CA SER A 25 4.37 -13.45 12.23
C SER A 25 4.70 -12.45 11.12
N VAL A 26 5.99 -12.33 10.82
CA VAL A 26 6.52 -11.60 9.66
C VAL A 26 7.35 -12.61 8.86
N PRO A 27 6.76 -13.26 7.84
CA PRO A 27 7.43 -14.35 7.13
C PRO A 27 8.53 -13.88 6.14
N ILE A 28 8.73 -12.58 5.99
CA ILE A 28 9.78 -11.98 5.14
C ILE A 28 11.14 -12.23 5.80
N LYS A 29 12.06 -12.87 5.09
CA LYS A 29 13.36 -13.30 5.65
C LYS A 29 14.37 -12.18 5.78
N LYS A 30 14.41 -11.26 4.81
CA LYS A 30 15.39 -10.17 4.78
C LYS A 30 14.74 -8.86 4.33
N ILE A 31 14.91 -7.80 5.11
CA ILE A 31 14.37 -6.46 4.82
C ILE A 31 15.50 -5.45 4.96
N PHE A 32 15.78 -4.73 3.88
CA PHE A 32 16.75 -3.65 3.86
C PHE A 32 16.09 -2.39 3.31
N SER A 33 16.35 -1.25 3.97
CA SER A 33 15.84 0.06 3.59
C SER A 33 16.91 1.11 3.83
N GLY A 34 17.11 2.00 2.87
CA GLY A 34 18.08 3.09 2.93
C GLY A 34 18.84 3.32 1.62
N PRO A 35 19.85 4.21 1.64
CA PRO A 35 20.59 4.57 0.43
C PRO A 35 21.54 3.46 0.00
N GLY A 36 21.47 3.06 -1.27
CA GLY A 36 22.38 2.10 -1.88
C GLY A 36 22.21 0.67 -1.35
N VAL A 37 21.04 0.32 -0.78
CA VAL A 37 20.78 -1.03 -0.25
C VAL A 37 20.52 -2.07 -1.34
N VAL A 38 20.43 -1.69 -2.63
CA VAL A 38 20.41 -2.66 -3.73
C VAL A 38 21.58 -3.65 -3.63
N LYS A 39 22.76 -3.21 -3.15
CA LYS A 39 23.94 -4.06 -2.95
C LYS A 39 23.72 -5.25 -1.98
N GLU A 40 22.75 -5.13 -1.08
CA GLU A 40 22.38 -6.18 -0.11
C GLU A 40 21.67 -7.36 -0.80
N LEU A 41 21.39 -7.26 -2.11
CA LEU A 41 20.99 -8.41 -2.91
C LEU A 41 22.00 -9.56 -2.79
N THR A 42 23.30 -9.26 -2.74
CA THR A 42 24.35 -10.28 -2.55
C THR A 42 24.14 -11.07 -1.26
N THR A 43 23.87 -10.39 -0.15
CA THR A 43 23.51 -10.98 1.14
C THR A 43 22.27 -11.87 1.05
N ILE A 44 21.25 -11.49 0.27
CA ILE A 44 20.05 -12.32 0.09
C ILE A 44 20.36 -13.57 -0.75
N LEU A 45 21.16 -13.43 -1.80
CA LEU A 45 21.54 -14.52 -2.70
C LEU A 45 22.33 -15.64 -2.00
N GLU A 46 23.03 -15.36 -0.89
CA GLU A 46 23.69 -16.38 -0.07
C GLU A 46 22.74 -17.48 0.44
N ASP A 47 21.44 -17.17 0.61
CA ASP A 47 20.44 -18.16 1.04
C ASP A 47 19.97 -19.06 -0.11
N PHE A 48 20.26 -18.66 -1.35
CA PHE A 48 19.80 -19.32 -2.55
C PHE A 48 20.97 -20.02 -3.25
N PRO A 49 21.05 -21.37 -3.18
CA PRO A 49 21.94 -22.12 -4.06
C PRO A 49 21.48 -22.10 -5.54
N ALA A 50 20.48 -21.28 -5.86
CA ALA A 50 19.77 -21.24 -7.13
C ALA A 50 20.66 -20.69 -8.25
N LYS A 51 20.69 -21.42 -9.36
CA LYS A 51 21.44 -21.04 -10.56
C LYS A 51 20.58 -20.36 -11.60
N ASN A 52 19.25 -20.45 -11.55
CA ASN A 52 18.36 -19.90 -12.59
C ASN A 52 17.45 -18.83 -12.01
N VAL A 53 17.69 -17.58 -12.39
CA VAL A 53 16.97 -16.40 -11.92
C VAL A 53 16.12 -15.84 -13.04
N PHE A 54 14.85 -15.56 -12.74
CA PHE A 54 13.97 -14.82 -13.62
C PHE A 54 13.91 -13.36 -13.16
N LEU A 55 14.53 -12.46 -13.93
CA LEU A 55 14.58 -11.03 -13.64
C LEU A 55 13.42 -10.33 -14.35
N ILE A 56 12.54 -9.69 -13.58
CA ILE A 56 11.33 -9.03 -14.08
C ILE A 56 11.39 -7.53 -13.79
N GLY A 57 10.99 -6.72 -14.76
CA GLY A 57 10.75 -5.29 -14.59
C GLY A 57 9.96 -4.71 -15.75
N ASP A 58 9.75 -3.41 -15.74
CA ASP A 58 9.12 -2.69 -16.85
C ASP A 58 10.07 -1.66 -17.47
N HIS A 59 9.60 -1.04 -18.55
CA HIS A 59 10.31 0.00 -19.30
C HIS A 59 10.86 1.14 -18.42
N HIS A 60 10.17 1.47 -17.33
CA HIS A 60 10.55 2.57 -16.43
C HIS A 60 11.44 2.10 -15.29
N THR A 61 11.20 0.91 -14.74
CA THR A 61 11.87 0.44 -13.54
C THR A 61 13.17 -0.31 -13.84
N MET A 62 13.21 -1.09 -14.91
CA MET A 62 14.39 -1.87 -15.27
C MET A 62 15.65 -1.00 -15.40
N PRO A 63 15.64 0.16 -16.12
CA PRO A 63 16.83 1.00 -16.25
C PRO A 63 17.38 1.58 -14.94
N LEU A 64 16.60 1.59 -13.85
CA LEU A 64 17.02 2.19 -12.58
C LEU A 64 18.04 1.33 -11.83
N ALA A 65 17.97 0.01 -11.96
CA ALA A 65 18.80 -0.91 -11.18
C ALA A 65 19.36 -2.09 -11.97
N HIS A 66 19.01 -2.23 -13.25
CA HIS A 66 19.39 -3.39 -14.07
C HIS A 66 20.88 -3.71 -13.99
N ASP A 67 21.77 -2.78 -14.33
CA ASP A 67 23.20 -3.07 -14.44
C ASP A 67 23.80 -3.54 -13.11
N ALA A 68 23.41 -2.90 -12.01
CA ALA A 68 23.85 -3.29 -10.67
C ALA A 68 23.33 -4.69 -10.29
N VAL A 69 22.04 -4.96 -10.55
CA VAL A 69 21.39 -6.23 -10.25
C VAL A 69 21.95 -7.36 -11.11
N PHE A 70 22.09 -7.13 -12.40
CA PHE A 70 22.63 -8.08 -13.36
C PHE A 70 24.06 -8.47 -12.99
N GLU A 71 24.93 -7.50 -12.67
CA GLU A 71 26.30 -7.78 -12.28
C GLU A 71 26.36 -8.61 -10.99
N MET A 72 25.55 -8.29 -9.97
CA MET A 72 25.49 -9.06 -8.74
C MET A 72 25.01 -10.50 -8.96
N LEU A 73 23.99 -10.69 -9.80
CA LEU A 73 23.48 -12.02 -10.17
C LEU A 73 24.53 -12.81 -10.96
N HIS A 74 25.22 -12.16 -11.90
CA HIS A 74 26.28 -12.78 -12.69
C HIS A 74 27.48 -13.19 -11.82
N GLN A 75 27.91 -12.33 -10.89
CA GLN A 75 28.98 -12.63 -9.92
C GLN A 75 28.60 -13.77 -8.96
N ALA A 76 27.31 -13.89 -8.61
CA ALA A 76 26.78 -15.03 -7.85
C ALA A 76 26.71 -16.34 -8.68
N GLY A 77 27.05 -16.29 -9.98
CA GLY A 77 27.05 -17.45 -10.87
C GLY A 77 25.65 -17.86 -11.35
N CYS A 78 24.68 -16.94 -11.32
CA CYS A 78 23.34 -17.19 -11.81
C CYS A 78 23.27 -17.09 -13.35
N ARG A 79 22.57 -18.05 -13.98
CA ARG A 79 21.93 -17.92 -15.28
C ARG A 79 20.70 -17.02 -15.12
N ILE A 80 20.62 -15.98 -15.93
CA ILE A 80 19.59 -14.94 -15.83
C ILE A 80 18.75 -15.01 -17.10
N ASP A 81 17.44 -15.16 -16.94
CA ASP A 81 16.44 -14.97 -17.98
C ASP A 81 15.63 -13.72 -17.63
N GLU A 82 15.44 -12.82 -18.60
CA GLU A 82 14.87 -11.50 -18.35
C GLU A 82 13.52 -11.30 -19.02
N LEU A 83 12.62 -10.62 -18.31
CA LEU A 83 11.37 -10.13 -18.85
C LEU A 83 11.23 -8.63 -18.55
N VAL A 84 11.34 -7.83 -19.61
CA VAL A 84 11.04 -6.40 -19.58
C VAL A 84 9.69 -6.16 -20.25
N PHE A 85 8.77 -5.59 -19.50
CA PHE A 85 7.47 -5.17 -19.97
C PHE A 85 7.56 -3.77 -20.63
N ASP A 86 7.44 -3.69 -21.96
CA ASP A 86 7.84 -2.51 -22.76
C ASP A 86 6.76 -1.44 -23.02
N ARG A 87 5.54 -1.59 -22.50
CA ARG A 87 4.53 -0.51 -22.51
C ARG A 87 4.99 0.66 -21.65
N LYS A 88 4.72 1.87 -22.12
CA LYS A 88 5.02 3.12 -21.39
C LYS A 88 3.90 3.49 -20.43
N GLU A 89 2.70 3.02 -20.68
CA GLU A 89 1.53 3.22 -19.84
C GLU A 89 1.63 2.39 -18.55
N HIS A 90 0.89 2.79 -17.53
CA HIS A 90 0.84 2.06 -16.27
C HIS A 90 0.19 0.68 -16.46
N TYR A 91 0.85 -0.37 -15.97
CA TYR A 91 0.29 -1.72 -16.01
C TYR A 91 -0.79 -1.92 -14.95
N ILE A 92 -1.89 -2.52 -15.36
CA ILE A 92 -2.90 -3.08 -14.46
C ILE A 92 -2.57 -4.56 -14.25
N LEU A 93 -2.56 -5.00 -13.00
CA LEU A 93 -2.42 -6.43 -12.71
C LEU A 93 -3.70 -7.17 -13.07
N ASN A 94 -3.73 -7.78 -14.25
CA ASN A 94 -4.86 -8.58 -14.75
C ASN A 94 -4.37 -9.95 -15.24
N GLU A 95 -5.31 -10.79 -15.67
CA GLU A 95 -5.03 -12.14 -16.17
C GLU A 95 -4.08 -12.13 -17.38
N GLU A 96 -4.14 -11.12 -18.24
CA GLU A 96 -3.23 -10.96 -19.38
C GLU A 96 -1.78 -10.76 -18.92
N LEU A 97 -1.54 -9.85 -17.98
CA LEU A 97 -0.20 -9.56 -17.46
C LEU A 97 0.39 -10.76 -16.72
N ILE A 98 -0.43 -11.41 -15.88
CA ILE A 98 -0.05 -12.61 -15.14
C ILE A 98 0.28 -13.75 -16.12
N GLY A 99 -0.60 -13.99 -17.10
CA GLY A 99 -0.39 -15.01 -18.13
C GLY A 99 0.87 -14.76 -18.96
N ALA A 100 1.15 -13.50 -19.31
CA ALA A 100 2.36 -13.12 -20.04
C ALA A 100 3.64 -13.44 -19.24
N ALA A 101 3.65 -13.18 -17.94
CA ALA A 101 4.77 -13.54 -17.07
C ALA A 101 4.94 -15.06 -16.95
N LEU A 102 3.85 -15.79 -16.71
CA LEU A 102 3.86 -17.25 -16.57
C LEU A 102 4.34 -17.97 -17.84
N ILE A 103 3.90 -17.51 -19.03
CA ILE A 103 4.27 -18.13 -20.31
C ILE A 103 5.76 -17.90 -20.64
N ARG A 104 6.30 -16.74 -20.25
CA ARG A 104 7.69 -16.35 -20.58
C ARG A 104 8.70 -16.82 -19.54
N MET A 105 8.26 -17.14 -18.32
CA MET A 105 9.13 -17.67 -17.27
C MET A 105 9.68 -19.06 -17.66
N PRO A 106 11.00 -19.27 -17.61
CA PRO A 106 11.59 -20.60 -17.78
C PRO A 106 11.06 -21.61 -16.77
N LEU A 107 10.85 -22.86 -17.19
CA LEU A 107 10.32 -23.91 -16.33
C LEU A 107 11.26 -24.30 -15.17
N ASP A 108 12.55 -24.02 -15.31
CA ASP A 108 13.58 -24.31 -14.32
C ASP A 108 13.98 -23.07 -13.50
N THR A 109 13.17 -22.01 -13.51
CA THR A 109 13.33 -20.85 -12.63
C THR A 109 13.26 -21.27 -11.16
N GLN A 110 14.23 -20.79 -10.37
CA GLN A 110 14.36 -21.12 -8.94
C GLN A 110 14.21 -19.89 -8.04
N LEU A 111 14.35 -18.70 -8.59
CA LEU A 111 14.22 -17.42 -7.88
C LEU A 111 13.70 -16.36 -8.86
N ILE A 112 12.76 -15.54 -8.41
CA ILE A 112 12.31 -14.35 -9.14
C ILE A 112 12.94 -13.11 -8.50
N VAL A 113 13.59 -12.28 -9.29
CA VAL A 113 14.08 -10.97 -8.85
C VAL A 113 13.31 -9.90 -9.60
N THR A 114 12.68 -9.00 -8.87
CA THR A 114 11.82 -7.97 -9.45
C THR A 114 12.39 -6.59 -9.19
N ILE A 115 12.55 -5.79 -10.24
CA ILE A 115 12.87 -4.38 -10.14
C ILE A 115 11.59 -3.59 -10.42
N GLY A 116 11.02 -3.00 -9.37
CA GLY A 116 9.79 -2.26 -9.51
C GLY A 116 9.04 -2.01 -8.19
N SER A 117 7.78 -1.62 -8.32
CA SER A 117 6.88 -1.29 -7.21
C SER A 117 5.49 -1.85 -7.51
N GLY A 118 4.46 -1.47 -6.74
CA GLY A 118 3.05 -1.57 -7.16
C GLY A 118 2.71 -2.89 -7.89
N THR A 119 2.31 -2.72 -9.15
CA THR A 119 1.95 -3.79 -10.08
C THR A 119 3.05 -4.84 -10.29
N MET A 120 4.32 -4.46 -10.43
CA MET A 120 5.41 -5.43 -10.64
C MET A 120 5.65 -6.29 -9.41
N ASN A 121 5.60 -5.70 -8.20
CA ASN A 121 5.66 -6.47 -6.96
C ASN A 121 4.49 -7.46 -6.85
N ASP A 122 3.28 -7.00 -7.14
CA ASP A 122 2.09 -7.85 -7.06
C ASP A 122 2.09 -8.95 -8.15
N LEU A 123 2.58 -8.66 -9.36
CA LEU A 123 2.78 -9.65 -10.41
C LEU A 123 3.70 -10.77 -9.95
N SER A 124 4.88 -10.42 -9.43
CA SER A 124 5.85 -11.40 -8.95
C SER A 124 5.33 -12.17 -7.75
N ARG A 125 4.52 -11.55 -6.87
CA ARG A 125 3.84 -12.25 -5.78
C ARG A 125 2.86 -13.30 -6.30
N VAL A 126 2.01 -12.95 -7.27
CA VAL A 126 1.08 -13.90 -7.89
C VAL A 126 1.86 -15.07 -8.51
N VAL A 127 2.86 -14.77 -9.34
CA VAL A 127 3.66 -15.80 -10.03
C VAL A 127 4.40 -16.68 -9.03
N SER A 128 5.05 -16.07 -8.03
CA SER A 128 5.79 -16.74 -6.96
C SER A 128 4.93 -17.80 -6.26
N VAL A 129 3.71 -17.43 -5.88
CA VAL A 129 2.84 -18.27 -5.06
C VAL A 129 2.24 -19.42 -5.86
N HIS A 130 1.85 -19.15 -7.11
CA HIS A 130 1.31 -20.20 -7.98
C HIS A 130 2.38 -21.19 -8.44
N CYS A 131 3.64 -20.75 -8.54
CA CYS A 131 4.75 -21.61 -8.98
C CYS A 131 5.55 -22.23 -7.81
N GLY A 132 5.33 -21.79 -6.58
CA GLY A 132 6.14 -22.20 -5.42
C GLY A 132 7.59 -21.70 -5.49
N ILE A 133 7.83 -20.58 -6.17
CA ILE A 133 9.16 -20.01 -6.40
C ILE A 133 9.31 -18.75 -5.53
N PRO A 134 10.34 -18.62 -4.68
CA PRO A 134 10.55 -17.42 -3.88
C PRO A 134 10.84 -16.19 -4.77
N TYR A 135 10.50 -15.01 -4.28
CA TYR A 135 10.82 -13.76 -4.98
C TYR A 135 11.42 -12.69 -4.08
N ILE A 136 12.27 -11.85 -4.68
CA ILE A 136 12.90 -10.68 -4.08
C ILE A 136 12.39 -9.44 -4.82
N ILE A 137 12.02 -8.40 -4.08
CA ILE A 137 11.57 -7.13 -4.64
C ILE A 137 12.60 -6.03 -4.36
N ILE A 138 13.02 -5.34 -5.43
CA ILE A 138 13.84 -4.14 -5.40
C ILE A 138 12.91 -2.96 -5.69
N GLY A 139 12.51 -2.29 -4.62
CA GLY A 139 11.53 -1.20 -4.63
C GLY A 139 12.08 0.05 -5.31
N THR A 140 11.40 0.51 -6.36
CA THR A 140 11.80 1.71 -7.12
C THR A 140 10.98 2.96 -6.80
N ALA A 141 9.88 2.83 -6.06
CA ALA A 141 9.03 3.92 -5.62
C ALA A 141 8.32 3.62 -4.28
N PRO A 142 8.20 4.60 -3.37
CA PRO A 142 7.49 4.46 -2.11
C PRO A 142 6.02 4.88 -2.28
N SER A 143 5.25 4.16 -3.11
CA SER A 143 3.90 4.59 -3.52
C SER A 143 2.74 3.88 -2.81
N MET A 144 3.00 2.77 -2.12
CA MET A 144 2.03 1.95 -1.39
C MET A 144 2.71 1.05 -0.35
N ASP A 145 1.94 0.53 0.60
CA ASP A 145 2.42 -0.40 1.65
C ASP A 145 2.46 -1.89 1.23
N GLY A 146 2.05 -2.18 0.00
CA GLY A 146 1.93 -3.52 -0.54
C GLY A 146 3.24 -4.30 -0.71
N TYR A 147 4.43 -3.74 -0.44
CA TYR A 147 5.69 -4.50 -0.43
C TYR A 147 5.67 -5.67 0.57
N ALA A 148 5.33 -5.36 1.82
CA ALA A 148 5.36 -6.32 2.93
C ALA A 148 3.97 -6.90 3.29
N SER A 149 2.93 -6.51 2.55
CA SER A 149 1.56 -7.03 2.73
C SER A 149 1.44 -8.52 2.32
N LEU A 150 0.35 -9.17 2.76
CA LEU A 150 -0.02 -10.55 2.39
C LEU A 150 -0.92 -10.63 1.15
N THR A 151 -1.45 -9.50 0.71
CA THR A 151 -2.47 -9.42 -0.35
C THR A 151 -1.98 -8.62 -1.55
N SER A 152 -2.43 -9.01 -2.74
CA SER A 152 -2.32 -8.19 -3.94
C SER A 152 -3.71 -7.88 -4.50
N ALA A 153 -3.85 -6.72 -5.12
CA ALA A 153 -5.09 -6.35 -5.78
C ALA A 153 -5.02 -6.72 -7.27
N VAL A 154 -5.74 -7.78 -7.64
CA VAL A 154 -5.75 -8.35 -8.99
C VAL A 154 -7.09 -8.01 -9.65
N VAL A 155 -7.06 -7.51 -10.88
CA VAL A 155 -8.26 -7.40 -11.70
C VAL A 155 -8.55 -8.78 -12.28
N MET A 156 -9.69 -9.35 -11.90
CA MET A 156 -10.19 -10.63 -12.40
C MET A 156 -11.63 -10.46 -12.89
N ASP A 157 -11.94 -10.91 -14.09
CA ASP A 157 -13.25 -10.76 -14.73
C ASP A 157 -13.76 -9.29 -14.71
N GLY A 158 -12.85 -8.31 -14.91
CA GLY A 158 -13.19 -6.89 -14.82
C GLY A 158 -13.52 -6.40 -13.40
N GLN A 159 -13.10 -7.13 -12.36
CA GLN A 159 -13.29 -6.70 -10.97
C GLN A 159 -11.97 -6.71 -10.22
N LYS A 160 -11.64 -5.59 -9.56
CA LYS A 160 -10.48 -5.54 -8.67
C LYS A 160 -10.79 -6.33 -7.40
N ARG A 161 -10.03 -7.40 -7.17
CA ARG A 161 -10.18 -8.32 -6.04
C ARG A 161 -8.87 -8.43 -5.27
N SER A 162 -8.94 -8.33 -3.95
CA SER A 162 -7.78 -8.61 -3.09
C SER A 162 -7.61 -10.12 -2.91
N VAL A 163 -6.48 -10.65 -3.35
CA VAL A 163 -6.13 -12.07 -3.24
C VAL A 163 -5.03 -12.22 -2.20
N VAL A 164 -5.16 -13.19 -1.28
CA VAL A 164 -4.14 -13.55 -0.29
C VAL A 164 -3.12 -14.46 -0.97
N LEU A 165 -1.86 -14.03 -1.02
CA LEU A 165 -0.82 -14.71 -1.81
C LEU A 165 0.39 -15.08 -0.94
N GLY A 166 0.82 -14.24 0.00
CA GLY A 166 2.03 -14.47 0.81
C GLY A 166 2.90 -13.23 0.82
N THR A 167 4.17 -13.33 1.22
CA THR A 167 5.13 -12.20 1.27
C THR A 167 6.34 -12.44 0.36
N PRO A 168 7.09 -11.39 -0.04
CA PRO A 168 8.41 -11.59 -0.62
C PRO A 168 9.34 -12.33 0.35
N TYR A 169 10.34 -13.01 -0.20
CA TYR A 169 11.45 -13.52 0.60
C TYR A 169 12.32 -12.36 1.11
N GLY A 170 12.61 -11.41 0.22
CA GLY A 170 13.46 -10.26 0.50
C GLY A 170 12.89 -8.95 -0.05
N ILE A 171 13.03 -7.87 0.72
CA ILE A 171 12.67 -6.51 0.33
C ILE A 171 13.93 -5.64 0.35
N LEU A 172 14.25 -5.02 -0.79
CA LEU A 172 15.31 -4.02 -0.94
C LEU A 172 14.68 -2.68 -1.31
N ALA A 173 14.49 -1.81 -0.32
CA ALA A 173 13.93 -0.48 -0.49
C ALA A 173 15.04 0.56 -0.60
N ASP A 174 15.60 0.69 -1.80
CA ASP A 174 16.70 1.62 -2.05
C ASP A 174 16.21 3.04 -2.21
N THR A 175 16.53 3.88 -1.23
CA THR A 175 16.07 5.27 -1.20
C THR A 175 16.73 6.13 -2.27
N ASP A 176 17.90 5.73 -2.77
CA ASP A 176 18.57 6.42 -3.89
C ASP A 176 17.88 6.12 -5.23
N LEU A 177 17.13 5.01 -5.32
CA LEU A 177 16.24 4.74 -6.45
C LEU A 177 14.87 5.41 -6.23
N MET A 178 14.27 5.20 -5.05
CA MET A 178 12.94 5.73 -4.70
C MET A 178 12.83 7.24 -4.77
N ILE A 179 13.92 7.97 -4.52
CA ILE A 179 13.96 9.44 -4.67
C ILE A 179 13.76 9.90 -6.11
N THR A 180 13.91 9.04 -7.10
CA THR A 180 13.70 9.34 -8.52
C THR A 180 12.26 9.13 -8.98
N ALA A 181 11.40 8.54 -8.14
CA ALA A 181 10.02 8.24 -8.49
C ALA A 181 9.25 9.49 -8.97
N PRO A 182 8.30 9.34 -9.92
CA PRO A 182 7.43 10.44 -10.35
C PRO A 182 6.66 11.08 -9.19
N ASP A 183 6.42 12.39 -9.25
CA ASP A 183 5.75 13.13 -8.16
C ASP A 183 4.38 12.52 -7.80
N ARG A 184 3.62 12.07 -8.80
CA ARG A 184 2.33 11.38 -8.59
C ARG A 184 2.45 10.11 -7.74
N MET A 185 3.57 9.39 -7.80
CA MET A 185 3.82 8.18 -7.01
C MET A 185 4.25 8.51 -5.59
N LEU A 186 5.03 9.58 -5.41
CA LEU A 186 5.39 10.09 -4.08
C LEU A 186 4.14 10.60 -3.34
N ALA A 187 3.27 11.32 -4.06
CA ALA A 187 1.97 11.76 -3.55
C ALA A 187 1.08 10.57 -3.14
N ALA A 188 1.06 9.51 -3.95
CA ALA A 188 0.35 8.28 -3.61
C ALA A 188 0.87 7.67 -2.30
N GLY A 189 2.19 7.59 -2.13
CA GLY A 189 2.79 7.11 -0.88
C GLY A 189 2.33 7.89 0.34
N VAL A 190 2.32 9.22 0.25
CA VAL A 190 1.81 10.09 1.32
C VAL A 190 0.33 9.83 1.58
N GLY A 191 -0.50 9.83 0.54
CA GLY A 191 -1.94 9.58 0.67
C GLY A 191 -2.26 8.22 1.31
N ASP A 192 -1.49 7.19 0.98
CA ASP A 192 -1.62 5.87 1.59
C ASP A 192 -1.27 5.88 3.08
N ILE A 193 -0.19 6.57 3.50
CA ILE A 193 0.15 6.74 4.93
C ILE A 193 -0.95 7.50 5.69
N LEU A 194 -1.51 8.55 5.09
CA LEU A 194 -2.56 9.35 5.73
C LEU A 194 -3.80 8.52 6.06
N GLY A 195 -4.14 7.55 5.21
CA GLY A 195 -5.26 6.65 5.45
C GLY A 195 -5.16 5.83 6.73
N LYS A 196 -3.95 5.65 7.27
CA LYS A 196 -3.73 4.77 8.42
C LYS A 196 -4.36 5.35 9.69
N HIS A 197 -4.54 6.68 9.75
CA HIS A 197 -5.30 7.31 10.83
C HIS A 197 -6.76 6.83 10.86
N VAL A 198 -7.42 6.82 9.70
CA VAL A 198 -8.81 6.37 9.58
C VAL A 198 -8.88 4.86 9.80
N ALA A 199 -7.98 4.06 9.22
CA ALA A 199 -7.94 2.62 9.41
C ALA A 199 -7.88 2.21 10.89
N ILE A 200 -7.00 2.84 11.69
CA ILE A 200 -6.88 2.55 13.12
C ILE A 200 -8.13 2.99 13.89
N ALA A 201 -8.75 4.12 13.52
CA ALA A 201 -10.00 4.58 14.15
C ALA A 201 -11.16 3.62 13.84
N ASP A 202 -11.27 3.16 12.58
CA ASP A 202 -12.26 2.18 12.16
C ASP A 202 -12.05 0.81 12.80
N TRP A 203 -10.80 0.38 12.96
CA TRP A 203 -10.49 -0.88 13.65
C TRP A 203 -10.91 -0.81 15.13
N ARG A 204 -10.65 0.32 15.79
CA ARG A 204 -11.08 0.52 17.19
C ARG A 204 -12.59 0.65 17.31
N LEU A 205 -13.24 1.35 16.38
CA LEU A 205 -14.70 1.43 16.30
C LEU A 205 -15.29 0.02 16.16
N SER A 206 -14.77 -0.78 15.23
CA SER A 206 -15.20 -2.17 15.06
C SER A 206 -15.03 -3.00 16.33
N HIS A 207 -13.88 -2.91 16.99
CA HIS A 207 -13.65 -3.59 18.26
C HIS A 207 -14.71 -3.25 19.32
N ARG A 208 -15.04 -1.96 19.44
CA ARG A 208 -16.06 -1.50 20.41
C ARG A 208 -17.46 -2.00 20.06
N GLU A 209 -17.85 -1.94 18.79
CA GLU A 209 -19.23 -2.21 18.37
C GLU A 209 -19.51 -3.69 18.12
N THR A 210 -18.49 -4.48 17.74
CA THR A 210 -18.66 -5.87 17.32
C THR A 210 -17.82 -6.87 18.11
N GLY A 211 -16.92 -6.39 18.98
CA GLY A 211 -15.95 -7.25 19.67
C GLY A 211 -14.86 -7.83 18.76
N GLU A 212 -14.67 -7.29 17.55
CA GLU A 212 -13.56 -7.71 16.68
C GLU A 212 -12.22 -7.54 17.42
N VAL A 213 -11.32 -8.50 17.32
CA VAL A 213 -10.02 -8.40 18.00
C VAL A 213 -9.23 -7.20 17.49
N TYR A 214 -8.72 -6.41 18.43
CA TYR A 214 -7.87 -5.25 18.21
C TYR A 214 -6.52 -5.45 18.89
N CYS A 215 -5.44 -5.18 18.17
CA CYS A 215 -4.10 -5.24 18.75
C CYS A 215 -3.56 -3.82 19.02
N PRO A 216 -3.48 -3.39 20.29
CA PRO A 216 -2.96 -2.07 20.64
C PRO A 216 -1.46 -1.92 20.32
N GLU A 217 -0.67 -3.00 20.32
CA GLU A 217 0.74 -2.96 19.92
C GLU A 217 0.91 -2.63 18.43
N ILE A 218 0.19 -3.34 17.55
CA ILE A 218 0.23 -3.10 16.10
C ILE A 218 -0.30 -1.69 15.79
N ALA A 219 -1.43 -1.31 16.39
CA ALA A 219 -1.97 0.03 16.22
C ALA A 219 -1.03 1.12 16.74
N GLY A 220 -0.33 0.86 17.86
CA GLY A 220 0.68 1.76 18.41
C GLY A 220 1.88 1.95 17.48
N MET A 221 2.36 0.85 16.89
CA MET A 221 3.45 0.81 15.92
C MET A 221 3.14 1.66 14.69
N ILE A 222 1.95 1.49 14.10
CA ILE A 222 1.51 2.27 12.93
C ILE A 222 1.34 3.75 13.27
N LYS A 223 0.67 4.09 14.37
CA LYS A 223 0.54 5.49 14.80
C LYS A 223 1.88 6.16 15.05
N GLN A 224 2.86 5.43 15.58
CA GLN A 224 4.20 5.96 15.77
C GLN A 224 4.91 6.24 14.43
N ALA A 225 4.74 5.38 13.43
CA ALA A 225 5.30 5.60 12.10
C ALA A 225 4.63 6.76 11.35
N CYS A 226 3.30 6.89 11.43
CA CYS A 226 2.58 8.06 10.89
C CYS A 226 3.09 9.37 11.50
N ARG A 227 3.25 9.44 12.83
CA ARG A 227 3.78 10.65 13.50
C ARG A 227 5.19 11.06 13.04
N ARG A 228 6.02 10.11 12.62
CA ARG A 228 7.37 10.42 12.11
C ARG A 228 7.31 11.08 10.73
N THR A 229 6.31 10.73 9.93
CA THR A 229 6.16 11.22 8.56
C THR A 229 5.32 12.50 8.48
N GLU A 230 4.49 12.78 9.50
CA GLU A 230 3.69 14.02 9.64
C GLU A 230 4.49 15.31 9.42
N GLU A 231 5.67 15.44 10.03
CA GLU A 231 6.53 16.62 9.88
C GLU A 231 7.24 16.68 8.51
N GLN A 232 7.22 15.59 7.76
CA GLN A 232 8.02 15.39 6.55
C GLN A 232 7.20 15.38 5.24
N TYR A 233 5.86 15.27 5.30
CA TYR A 233 5.03 15.16 4.09
C TYR A 233 5.28 16.28 3.07
N LEU A 234 5.43 17.53 3.50
CA LEU A 234 5.74 18.66 2.62
C LEU A 234 7.21 18.67 2.15
N GLN A 235 8.11 17.96 2.83
CA GLN A 235 9.50 17.77 2.40
C GLN A 235 9.62 16.70 1.32
N VAL A 236 8.64 15.80 1.20
CA VAL A 236 8.55 14.83 0.08
C VAL A 236 8.43 15.57 -1.25
N VAL A 237 7.64 16.64 -1.32
CA VAL A 237 7.53 17.53 -2.50
C VAL A 237 8.89 18.08 -2.92
N LYS A 238 9.79 18.31 -1.95
CA LYS A 238 11.14 18.84 -2.18
C LYS A 238 12.19 17.76 -2.44
N ARG A 239 11.76 16.50 -2.61
CA ARG A 239 12.63 15.32 -2.74
C ARG A 239 13.69 15.24 -1.64
N ASN A 240 13.31 15.57 -0.41
CA ASN A 240 14.23 15.42 0.72
C ASN A 240 14.51 13.93 0.97
N SER A 241 15.79 13.54 0.96
CA SER A 241 16.20 12.13 1.10
C SER A 241 15.74 11.49 2.41
N GLN A 242 15.76 12.24 3.52
CA GLN A 242 15.31 11.73 4.82
C GLN A 242 13.79 11.55 4.84
N ALA A 243 13.04 12.50 4.28
CA ALA A 243 11.58 12.38 4.17
C ALA A 243 11.14 11.17 3.34
N ILE A 244 11.83 10.92 2.22
CA ILE A 244 11.54 9.75 1.36
C ILE A 244 11.91 8.45 2.05
N TRP A 245 13.00 8.43 2.82
CA TRP A 245 13.36 7.27 3.62
C TRP A 245 12.31 7.00 4.72
N ASP A 246 11.96 7.99 5.54
CA ASP A 246 10.95 7.80 6.58
C ASP A 246 9.58 7.37 5.98
N MET A 247 9.24 7.86 4.79
CA MET A 247 8.06 7.42 4.03
C MET A 247 8.18 5.95 3.60
N ALA A 248 9.30 5.54 2.99
CA ALA A 248 9.53 4.15 2.60
C ALA A 248 9.47 3.20 3.82
N ASP A 249 10.11 3.57 4.93
CA ASP A 249 10.10 2.78 6.16
C ASP A 249 8.67 2.65 6.72
N THR A 250 7.89 3.72 6.68
CA THR A 250 6.51 3.74 7.18
C THR A 250 5.59 2.85 6.34
N LEU A 251 5.72 2.89 5.01
CA LEU A 251 4.95 2.04 4.10
C LEU A 251 5.31 0.56 4.26
N ILE A 252 6.60 0.23 4.37
CA ILE A 252 7.02 -1.16 4.63
C ILE A 252 6.53 -1.63 5.99
N LEU A 253 6.60 -0.78 7.03
CA LEU A 253 6.07 -1.11 8.36
C LEU A 253 4.56 -1.32 8.32
N SER A 254 3.82 -0.55 7.52
CA SER A 254 2.39 -0.77 7.28
C SER A 254 2.12 -2.16 6.71
N GLY A 255 2.86 -2.57 5.67
CA GLY A 255 2.78 -3.93 5.14
C GLY A 255 3.16 -5.01 6.16
N ILE A 256 4.19 -4.79 6.98
CA ILE A 256 4.58 -5.68 8.08
C ILE A 256 3.43 -5.81 9.09
N ALA A 257 2.76 -4.71 9.45
CA ALA A 257 1.63 -4.73 10.36
C ALA A 257 0.44 -5.52 9.81
N ILE A 258 0.16 -5.40 8.50
CA ILE A 258 -0.84 -6.24 7.82
C ILE A 258 -0.48 -7.72 7.97
N SER A 259 0.80 -8.07 7.74
CA SER A 259 1.31 -9.44 7.90
C SER A 259 1.19 -9.93 9.36
N MET A 260 1.57 -9.11 10.34
CA MET A 260 1.47 -9.43 11.76
C MET A 260 0.03 -9.69 12.20
N ASN A 261 -0.92 -8.89 11.70
CA ASN A 261 -2.33 -9.00 12.08
C ASN A 261 -3.07 -10.10 11.32
N GLY A 262 -2.55 -10.54 10.17
CA GLY A 262 -3.16 -11.52 9.27
C GLY A 262 -4.30 -10.97 8.40
N ASN A 263 -4.57 -9.66 8.46
CA ASN A 263 -5.50 -8.95 7.59
C ASN A 263 -5.19 -7.45 7.57
N SER A 264 -5.81 -6.71 6.66
CA SER A 264 -5.49 -5.30 6.40
C SER A 264 -6.01 -4.27 7.41
N ARG A 265 -6.65 -4.67 8.53
CA ARG A 265 -7.18 -3.73 9.55
C ARG A 265 -6.19 -2.65 10.03
N PRO A 266 -4.89 -2.91 10.22
CA PRO A 266 -3.96 -1.87 10.65
C PRO A 266 -3.77 -0.73 9.65
N ALA A 267 -4.15 -0.96 8.38
CA ALA A 267 -3.78 -0.10 7.27
C ALA A 267 -4.96 0.28 6.35
N SER A 268 -6.14 -0.33 6.51
CA SER A 268 -7.28 -0.18 5.62
C SER A 268 -8.62 -0.17 6.38
N GLY A 269 -9.30 0.97 6.32
CA GLY A 269 -10.65 1.21 6.84
C GLY A 269 -11.62 1.71 5.76
N SER A 270 -12.51 2.61 6.14
CA SER A 270 -13.51 3.24 5.28
C SER A 270 -12.89 4.03 4.14
N GLU A 271 -11.75 4.69 4.35
CA GLU A 271 -11.00 5.40 3.32
C GLU A 271 -10.59 4.49 2.16
N HIS A 272 -10.16 3.26 2.46
CA HIS A 272 -9.82 2.26 1.45
C HIS A 272 -11.08 1.64 0.82
N GLN A 273 -12.19 1.50 1.55
CA GLN A 273 -13.45 1.01 0.97
C GLN A 273 -13.95 1.95 -0.15
N LEU A 274 -13.85 3.27 0.07
CA LEU A 274 -14.15 4.27 -0.95
C LEU A 274 -13.17 4.18 -2.12
N ALA A 275 -11.86 4.16 -1.82
CA ALA A 275 -10.81 4.09 -2.84
C ALA A 275 -10.93 2.86 -3.74
N HIS A 276 -11.13 1.66 -3.17
CA HIS A 276 -11.26 0.42 -3.93
C HIS A 276 -12.45 0.43 -4.90
N HIS A 277 -13.55 1.09 -4.53
CA HIS A 277 -14.69 1.25 -5.43
C HIS A 277 -14.30 2.12 -6.64
N TRP A 278 -13.69 3.28 -6.40
CA TRP A 278 -13.22 4.17 -7.47
C TRP A 278 -12.21 3.47 -8.39
N GLU A 279 -11.26 2.74 -7.82
CA GLU A 279 -10.28 1.96 -8.58
C GLU A 279 -10.95 0.91 -9.48
N THR A 280 -11.98 0.24 -8.99
CA THR A 280 -12.71 -0.77 -9.77
C THR A 280 -13.43 -0.13 -10.96
N VAL A 281 -14.06 1.03 -10.74
CA VAL A 281 -14.75 1.77 -11.80
C VAL A 281 -13.76 2.27 -12.83
N PHE A 282 -12.64 2.87 -12.42
CA PHE A 282 -11.62 3.37 -13.34
C PHE A 282 -10.93 2.26 -14.13
N ALA A 283 -10.61 1.12 -13.49
CA ALA A 283 -10.04 -0.04 -14.18
C ALA A 283 -10.95 -0.55 -15.31
N ASN A 284 -12.28 -0.46 -15.14
CA ASN A 284 -13.27 -0.87 -16.13
C ASN A 284 -13.52 0.15 -17.24
N GLN A 285 -13.26 1.43 -16.98
CA GLN A 285 -13.34 2.49 -18.00
C GLN A 285 -12.09 2.50 -18.90
N GLY A 286 -10.96 2.00 -18.39
CA GLY A 286 -9.66 2.06 -19.07
C GLY A 286 -9.04 3.46 -19.04
N GLY A 287 -7.76 3.55 -19.43
CA GLY A 287 -7.01 4.82 -19.44
C GLY A 287 -6.10 5.02 -18.21
N ASP A 288 -5.54 6.23 -18.08
CA ASP A 288 -4.67 6.59 -16.94
C ASP A 288 -5.55 6.80 -15.71
N CYS A 289 -5.44 5.88 -14.75
CA CYS A 289 -6.20 5.91 -13.51
C CYS A 289 -5.35 6.56 -12.41
N PRO A 290 -5.95 7.32 -11.49
CA PRO A 290 -5.25 7.73 -10.28
C PRO A 290 -4.69 6.51 -9.53
N LEU A 291 -3.51 6.66 -8.95
CA LEU A 291 -2.87 5.60 -8.17
C LEU A 291 -3.64 5.34 -6.88
N HIS A 292 -3.51 4.12 -6.37
CA HIS A 292 -4.15 3.67 -5.13
C HIS A 292 -4.06 4.70 -3.99
N GLY A 293 -2.84 5.11 -3.66
CA GLY A 293 -2.60 6.07 -2.58
C GLY A 293 -3.19 7.47 -2.84
N ASN A 294 -3.34 7.88 -4.10
CA ASN A 294 -4.00 9.16 -4.42
C ASN A 294 -5.49 9.11 -4.07
N LEU A 295 -6.14 7.98 -4.37
CA LEU A 295 -7.54 7.73 -4.04
C LEU A 295 -7.75 7.52 -2.54
N VAL A 296 -6.85 6.77 -1.88
CA VAL A 296 -6.86 6.61 -0.42
C VAL A 296 -6.67 7.97 0.28
N GLY A 297 -5.79 8.84 -0.24
CA GLY A 297 -5.59 10.18 0.28
C GLY A 297 -6.89 11.00 0.28
N PHE A 298 -7.62 11.02 -0.84
CA PHE A 298 -8.92 11.69 -0.92
C PHE A 298 -9.97 11.01 -0.01
N GLY A 299 -10.05 9.68 -0.03
CA GLY A 299 -10.92 8.91 0.86
C GLY A 299 -10.65 9.19 2.35
N THR A 300 -9.41 9.52 2.71
CA THR A 300 -9.02 9.92 4.06
C THR A 300 -9.67 11.24 4.46
N ILE A 301 -9.65 12.26 3.59
CA ILE A 301 -10.33 13.54 3.86
C ILE A 301 -11.82 13.30 4.09
N VAL A 302 -12.45 12.51 3.22
CA VAL A 302 -13.88 12.18 3.29
C VAL A 302 -14.21 11.52 4.62
N ALA A 303 -13.47 10.48 5.00
CA ALA A 303 -13.71 9.76 6.26
C ALA A 303 -13.42 10.62 7.50
N LEU A 304 -12.39 11.48 7.47
CA LEU A 304 -12.12 12.41 8.56
C LEU A 304 -13.24 13.45 8.73
N ARG A 305 -13.79 13.98 7.63
CA ARG A 305 -14.99 14.84 7.69
C ARG A 305 -16.19 14.11 8.29
N MET A 306 -16.40 12.84 7.93
CA MET A 306 -17.44 12.02 8.53
C MET A 306 -17.24 11.83 10.04
N TYR A 307 -16.01 11.58 10.49
CA TYR A 307 -15.69 11.50 11.91
C TYR A 307 -15.94 12.83 12.64
N GLU A 308 -15.53 13.95 12.06
CA GLU A 308 -15.78 15.29 12.60
C GLU A 308 -17.28 15.57 12.76
N MET A 309 -18.08 15.28 11.74
CA MET A 309 -19.54 15.41 11.79
C MET A 309 -20.17 14.45 12.81
N ALA A 310 -19.74 13.20 12.87
CA ALA A 310 -20.25 12.21 13.82
C ALA A 310 -19.91 12.56 15.28
N GLN A 311 -18.73 13.13 15.51
CA GLN A 311 -18.34 13.67 16.82
C GLN A 311 -19.24 14.84 17.23
N GLN A 312 -19.55 15.75 16.30
CA GLN A 312 -20.43 16.90 16.56
C GLN A 312 -21.90 16.50 16.74
N ASP A 313 -22.41 15.62 15.88
CA ASP A 313 -23.83 15.25 15.84
C ASP A 313 -24.24 14.37 17.04
N PHE A 314 -23.35 13.46 17.50
CA PHE A 314 -23.70 12.50 18.55
C PHE A 314 -22.52 12.03 19.42
N GLY A 315 -21.38 12.73 19.38
CA GLY A 315 -20.27 12.45 20.30
C GLY A 315 -19.50 11.15 19.99
N LEU A 316 -19.42 10.72 18.73
CA LEU A 316 -18.65 9.55 18.35
C LEU A 316 -17.18 9.67 18.78
N ASP A 317 -16.71 8.72 19.59
CA ASP A 317 -15.30 8.63 19.99
C ASP A 317 -14.51 7.79 18.99
N ALA A 318 -13.56 8.41 18.28
CA ALA A 318 -12.57 7.72 17.44
C ALA A 318 -11.46 7.04 18.28
N GLY A 319 -11.41 7.34 19.58
CA GLY A 319 -10.50 6.76 20.55
C GLY A 319 -9.15 7.47 20.67
N TYR A 320 -8.87 8.42 19.77
CA TYR A 320 -7.71 9.30 19.80
C TYR A 320 -7.95 10.51 18.89
N THR A 321 -7.10 11.53 19.01
CA THR A 321 -7.20 12.71 18.16
C THR A 321 -6.82 12.37 16.73
N LEU A 322 -7.80 12.45 15.83
CA LEU A 322 -7.60 12.36 14.40
C LEU A 322 -7.04 13.68 13.83
N PRO A 323 -6.26 13.63 12.73
CA PRO A 323 -5.80 14.84 12.06
C PRO A 323 -6.99 15.62 11.48
N ALA A 324 -6.84 16.95 11.44
CA ALA A 324 -7.87 17.82 10.86
C ALA A 324 -7.98 17.57 9.34
N PRO A 325 -9.20 17.40 8.78
CA PRO A 325 -9.39 17.18 7.35
C PRO A 325 -8.76 18.28 6.49
N ASP A 326 -8.83 19.55 6.92
CA ASP A 326 -8.24 20.68 6.20
C ASP A 326 -6.71 20.61 6.13
N ALA A 327 -6.05 20.12 7.18
CA ALA A 327 -4.60 19.94 7.19
C ALA A 327 -4.17 18.86 6.17
N ILE A 328 -4.91 17.75 6.13
CA ILE A 328 -4.73 16.69 5.13
C ILE A 328 -4.98 17.22 3.72
N GLY A 329 -6.05 18.00 3.54
CA GLY A 329 -6.39 18.65 2.28
C GLY A 329 -5.29 19.56 1.76
N GLN A 330 -4.64 20.34 2.63
CA GLN A 330 -3.50 21.19 2.27
C GLN A 330 -2.26 20.39 1.85
N ILE A 331 -1.97 19.28 2.53
CA ILE A 331 -0.86 18.38 2.18
C ILE A 331 -1.08 17.80 0.77
N LEU A 332 -2.26 17.20 0.53
CA LEU A 332 -2.59 16.60 -0.76
C LEU A 332 -2.69 17.66 -1.88
N LYS A 333 -3.11 18.89 -1.53
CA LYS A 333 -3.05 20.04 -2.44
C LYS A 333 -1.63 20.35 -2.90
N ALA A 334 -0.69 20.42 -1.96
CA ALA A 334 0.72 20.67 -2.28
C ALA A 334 1.39 19.53 -3.08
N LEU A 335 0.81 18.33 -3.06
CA LEU A 335 1.32 17.12 -3.73
C LEU A 335 0.72 16.87 -5.11
N GLY A 336 0.07 17.87 -5.72
CA GLY A 336 -0.55 17.73 -7.05
C GLY A 336 -2.08 17.83 -7.03
N ASP A 337 -2.66 18.39 -5.97
CA ASP A 337 -4.10 18.65 -5.83
C ASP A 337 -4.98 17.40 -5.86
N PHE A 338 -4.43 16.30 -5.32
CA PHE A 338 -5.14 15.03 -5.10
C PHE A 338 -6.20 15.09 -3.98
N SER A 339 -6.47 16.27 -3.41
CA SER A 339 -7.65 16.53 -2.58
C SER A 339 -8.88 16.94 -3.40
N ASN A 340 -8.71 17.24 -4.69
CA ASN A 340 -9.78 17.63 -5.60
C ASN A 340 -10.35 16.39 -6.33
N PRO A 341 -11.65 16.06 -6.15
CA PRO A 341 -12.26 14.92 -6.82
C PRO A 341 -12.28 15.06 -8.35
N GLU A 342 -12.34 16.28 -8.90
CA GLU A 342 -12.31 16.49 -10.36
C GLU A 342 -10.96 16.08 -10.96
N ILE A 343 -9.84 16.36 -10.26
CA ILE A 343 -8.50 15.94 -10.67
C ILE A 343 -8.35 14.42 -10.62
N LEU A 344 -9.04 13.77 -9.68
CA LEU A 344 -9.10 12.32 -9.58
C LEU A 344 -10.11 11.68 -10.55
N GLY A 345 -10.88 12.48 -11.31
CA GLY A 345 -11.92 11.97 -12.19
C GLY A 345 -13.14 11.38 -11.46
N ILE A 346 -13.31 11.69 -10.17
CA ILE A 346 -14.44 11.22 -9.36
C ILE A 346 -15.64 12.13 -9.60
N THR A 347 -16.71 11.62 -10.22
CA THR A 347 -17.96 12.37 -10.41
C THR A 347 -18.80 12.39 -9.13
N PRO A 348 -19.78 13.30 -8.99
CA PRO A 348 -20.71 13.29 -7.86
C PRO A 348 -21.46 11.95 -7.71
N GLU A 349 -21.82 11.32 -8.82
CA GLU A 349 -22.52 10.02 -8.83
C GLU A 349 -21.61 8.92 -8.31
N LEU A 350 -20.39 8.82 -8.85
CA LEU A 350 -19.39 7.84 -8.41
C LEU A 350 -18.97 8.06 -6.95
N PHE A 351 -18.93 9.32 -6.52
CA PHE A 351 -18.70 9.67 -5.12
C PHE A 351 -19.80 9.12 -4.23
N ARG A 352 -21.09 9.30 -4.58
CA ARG A 352 -22.22 8.79 -3.77
C ARG A 352 -22.27 7.26 -3.77
N GLU A 353 -22.06 6.63 -4.91
CA GLU A 353 -22.08 5.18 -5.06
C GLU A 353 -21.04 4.48 -4.18
N SER A 354 -19.87 5.10 -3.99
CA SER A 354 -18.78 4.49 -3.22
C SER A 354 -19.12 4.25 -1.74
N PHE A 355 -19.97 5.08 -1.13
CA PHE A 355 -20.41 4.88 0.25
C PHE A 355 -21.28 3.62 0.39
N TYR A 356 -22.27 3.47 -0.49
CA TYR A 356 -23.17 2.32 -0.48
C TYR A 356 -22.45 1.03 -0.86
N HIS A 357 -21.53 1.11 -1.83
CA HIS A 357 -20.63 0.01 -2.14
C HIS A 357 -19.80 -0.36 -0.91
N GLY A 358 -19.19 0.61 -0.23
CA GLY A 358 -18.41 0.40 0.98
C GLY A 358 -19.17 -0.32 2.10
N VAL A 359 -20.45 0.01 2.29
CA VAL A 359 -21.35 -0.69 3.22
C VAL A 359 -21.66 -2.12 2.76
N SER A 360 -21.87 -2.32 1.45
CA SER A 360 -22.24 -3.62 0.89
C SER A 360 -21.12 -4.68 0.94
N LEU A 361 -19.88 -4.25 1.21
CA LEU A 361 -18.75 -5.14 1.43
C LEU A 361 -18.92 -5.92 2.75
N ASN A 362 -19.66 -7.02 2.67
CA ASN A 362 -19.91 -7.93 3.78
C ASN A 362 -18.58 -8.42 4.38
N GLY A 363 -18.31 -8.05 5.63
CA GLY A 363 -17.20 -8.60 6.41
C GLY A 363 -16.38 -7.61 7.23
N ARG A 364 -16.60 -6.29 7.11
CA ARG A 364 -15.83 -5.29 7.86
C ARG A 364 -16.71 -4.16 8.40
N TYR A 365 -16.76 -4.01 9.72
CA TYR A 365 -17.43 -2.88 10.37
C TYR A 365 -16.50 -1.65 10.35
N THR A 366 -16.97 -0.56 9.76
CA THR A 366 -16.28 0.74 9.67
C THR A 366 -17.27 1.87 9.99
N LEU A 367 -16.82 3.12 9.93
CA LEU A 367 -17.65 4.30 10.07
C LEU A 367 -18.83 4.30 9.09
N LEU A 368 -18.64 3.81 7.86
CA LEU A 368 -19.71 3.70 6.87
C LEU A 368 -20.83 2.79 7.37
N THR A 369 -20.48 1.58 7.81
CA THR A 369 -21.43 0.61 8.39
C THR A 369 -22.06 1.12 9.67
N HIS A 370 -21.31 1.85 10.49
CA HIS A 370 -21.82 2.43 11.74
C HIS A 370 -22.94 3.43 11.45
N LEU A 371 -22.69 4.37 10.54
CA LEU A 371 -23.69 5.39 10.15
C LEU A 371 -24.88 4.78 9.41
N ASP A 372 -24.66 3.75 8.59
CA ASP A 372 -25.72 3.01 7.92
C ASP A 372 -26.68 2.35 8.95
N LYS A 373 -26.12 1.63 9.92
CA LYS A 373 -26.90 1.01 11.01
C LYS A 373 -27.65 2.00 11.88
N MET A 374 -27.17 3.25 11.97
CA MET A 374 -27.87 4.34 12.66
C MET A 374 -28.93 5.04 11.80
N GLY A 375 -29.09 4.66 10.53
CA GLY A 375 -29.96 5.35 9.58
C GLY A 375 -29.51 6.78 9.26
N LYS A 376 -28.20 7.06 9.37
CA LYS A 376 -27.60 8.39 9.19
C LYS A 376 -26.76 8.53 7.92
N LEU A 377 -26.42 7.43 7.26
CA LEU A 377 -25.49 7.44 6.12
C LEU A 377 -25.93 8.40 5.01
N ASP A 378 -27.19 8.34 4.57
CA ASP A 378 -27.72 9.19 3.48
C ASP A 378 -27.51 10.69 3.76
N THR A 379 -27.77 11.13 5.00
CA THR A 379 -27.56 12.53 5.40
C THR A 379 -26.09 12.94 5.30
N TYR A 380 -25.17 12.04 5.64
CA TYR A 380 -23.74 12.30 5.57
C TYR A 380 -23.26 12.35 4.11
N VAL A 381 -23.74 11.42 3.29
CA VAL A 381 -23.47 11.39 1.84
C VAL A 381 -23.94 12.68 1.18
N GLU A 382 -25.14 13.17 1.48
CA GLU A 382 -25.66 14.43 0.94
C GLU A 382 -24.82 15.64 1.35
N ARG A 383 -24.49 15.77 2.64
CA ARG A 383 -23.65 16.88 3.15
C ARG A 383 -22.29 16.90 2.47
N LEU A 384 -21.62 15.75 2.35
CA LEU A 384 -20.31 15.64 1.72
C LEU A 384 -20.38 15.86 0.22
N THR A 385 -21.42 15.37 -0.46
CA THR A 385 -21.61 15.62 -1.89
C THR A 385 -21.72 17.14 -2.13
N GLN A 386 -22.48 17.85 -1.29
CA GLN A 386 -22.58 19.30 -1.37
C GLN A 386 -21.27 20.00 -1.01
N GLU A 387 -20.50 19.52 -0.04
CA GLU A 387 -19.20 20.09 0.33
C GLU A 387 -18.18 19.99 -0.82
N PHE A 388 -18.08 18.82 -1.46
CA PHE A 388 -17.05 18.55 -2.47
C PHE A 388 -17.46 18.94 -3.90
N PHE A 389 -18.77 18.99 -4.21
CA PHE A 389 -19.28 19.23 -5.56
C PHE A 389 -20.32 20.36 -5.65
N GLY A 390 -20.72 20.94 -4.51
CA GLY A 390 -21.62 22.08 -4.46
C GLY A 390 -20.94 23.33 -5.00
N LYS A 391 -21.51 23.91 -6.05
CA LYS A 391 -21.05 25.17 -6.63
C LYS A 391 -21.51 26.38 -5.84
#